data_AF-A0A074Y1V4-F1
#
_entry.id   AF-A0A074Y1V4-F1
#
_cell.length_a   1.000
_cell.length_b   1.000
_cell.length_c   1.000
_cell.angle_alpha   90.00
_cell.angle_beta   90.00
_cell.angle_gamma   90.00
#
_symmetry.space_group_name_H-M   'P 1'
#
loop_
_entity.id
_entity.type
_entity.pdbx_description
1 polymer ?
#
loop_
_entity_poly.entity_id
_entity_poly.type
_entity_poly.pdbx_seq_one_letter_code
_entity_poly.pdbx_strand_id
1 'polypeptide(L)'
;MFGLQYRTSLGTKVLWPNQFLWLLEQGLLNWRDHETWGLSLSVIQDKSNSDTTGKLFAAFQVTWFVAQSIMRVAHDLPLSPLEAMTLSYVPLFAVSYFYWWTKPRDIETPSELYLPEMTPEQAVVFDALALDDQFDDEGTSEQQSLWSIWSLTPRLFEKEASDLAHGQGKDQHYLQRLSESNIQSSTKSKYARLDSNNAYQGQQTVLANWDPELYRSKVLWPLCCLAGISFPSLHLISWNSSFPTLLETWLWRTSTIASMLAMLLFMQFERLVVKWCDPWTILKVLLPCTYMVGRVVLLVGTFAAIRAMDPAVYETYAASTYWLHIM
;
A
#
# COMPACT_ATOMS: atom_id res chain seq x y z
N MET A 1 -5.10 10.47 -15.57
CA MET A 1 -4.64 9.67 -14.40
C MET A 1 -5.64 9.81 -13.25
N PHE A 2 -5.91 8.76 -12.45
CA PHE A 2 -7.05 8.72 -11.53
C PHE A 2 -6.89 9.65 -10.31
N GLY A 3 -7.83 10.58 -10.11
CA GLY A 3 -7.82 11.51 -8.96
C GLY A 3 -8.60 12.81 -9.21
N LEU A 4 -8.44 13.77 -8.30
CA LEU A 4 -8.82 15.17 -8.53
C LEU A 4 -7.78 15.81 -9.45
N GLN A 5 -8.23 16.50 -10.48
CA GLN A 5 -7.37 17.20 -11.44
C GLN A 5 -7.78 18.66 -11.54
N TYR A 6 -6.88 19.55 -11.94
CA TYR A 6 -7.21 20.93 -12.26
C TYR A 6 -6.65 21.33 -13.63
N ARG A 7 -7.33 22.27 -14.30
CA ARG A 7 -6.91 22.76 -15.62
C ARG A 7 -5.92 23.90 -15.50
N THR A 8 -4.87 23.83 -16.30
CA THR A 8 -3.90 24.91 -16.54
C THR A 8 -3.87 25.27 -18.01
N SER A 9 -3.17 26.36 -18.37
CA SER A 9 -2.97 26.75 -19.77
C SER A 9 -2.16 25.74 -20.60
N LEU A 10 -1.42 24.85 -19.93
CA LEU A 10 -0.54 23.85 -20.56
C LEU A 10 -1.15 22.43 -20.57
N GLY A 11 -2.27 22.21 -19.88
CA GLY A 11 -2.90 20.88 -19.76
C GLY A 11 -3.59 20.67 -18.41
N THR A 12 -3.98 19.42 -18.14
CA THR A 12 -4.57 18.96 -16.88
C THR A 12 -3.48 18.47 -15.92
N LYS A 13 -3.47 18.99 -14.69
CA LYS A 13 -2.53 18.60 -13.62
C LYS A 13 -3.25 17.83 -12.52
N VAL A 14 -2.56 16.93 -11.83
CA VAL A 14 -3.13 16.23 -10.66
C VAL A 14 -3.09 17.15 -9.46
N LEU A 15 -4.20 17.19 -8.71
CA LEU A 15 -4.25 17.91 -7.45
C LEU A 15 -3.71 17.00 -6.33
N TRP A 16 -2.52 17.33 -5.81
CA TRP A 16 -1.88 16.54 -4.75
C TRP A 16 -2.58 16.73 -3.40
N PRO A 17 -2.50 15.75 -2.47
CA PRO A 17 -3.16 15.85 -1.16
C PRO A 17 -2.77 17.11 -0.37
N ASN A 18 -1.49 17.49 -0.36
CA ASN A 18 -1.02 18.67 0.36
C ASN A 18 -1.53 19.97 -0.26
N GLN A 19 -1.62 20.04 -1.59
CA GLN A 19 -2.24 21.17 -2.29
C GLN A 19 -3.72 21.28 -1.96
N PHE A 20 -4.44 20.16 -1.96
CA PHE A 20 -5.86 20.13 -1.61
C PHE A 20 -6.11 20.58 -0.17
N LEU A 21 -5.33 20.07 0.80
CA LEU A 21 -5.42 20.47 2.20
C LEU A 21 -5.13 21.96 2.37
N TRP A 22 -4.07 22.47 1.72
CA TRP A 22 -3.73 23.89 1.77
C TRP A 22 -4.84 24.78 1.20
N LEU A 23 -5.48 24.39 0.09
CA LEU A 23 -6.62 25.13 -0.46
C LEU A 23 -7.80 25.23 0.51
N LEU A 24 -8.07 24.15 1.27
CA LEU A 24 -9.10 24.15 2.31
C LEU A 24 -8.70 25.03 3.50
N GLU A 25 -7.44 24.97 3.95
CA GLU A 25 -6.93 25.77 5.06
C GLU A 25 -6.92 27.27 4.77
N GLN A 26 -6.59 27.66 3.54
CA GLN A 26 -6.63 29.07 3.11
C GLN A 26 -8.07 29.57 2.86
N GLY A 27 -9.07 28.69 2.94
CA GLY A 27 -10.47 29.03 2.63
C GLY A 27 -10.72 29.33 1.16
N LEU A 28 -9.79 28.96 0.28
CA LEU A 28 -9.92 29.08 -1.17
C LEU A 28 -10.90 28.04 -1.72
N LEU A 29 -10.93 26.86 -1.09
CA LEU A 29 -11.95 25.85 -1.30
C LEU A 29 -12.75 25.64 -0.01
N ASN A 30 -14.05 25.41 -0.15
CA ASN A 30 -14.90 25.04 0.96
C ASN A 30 -15.43 23.63 0.75
N TRP A 31 -15.21 22.73 1.71
CA TRP A 31 -15.71 21.35 1.62
C TRP A 31 -17.22 21.28 1.36
N ARG A 32 -18.00 22.30 1.73
CA ARG A 32 -19.44 22.34 1.41
C ARG A 32 -19.73 22.27 -0.09
N ASP A 33 -18.82 22.74 -0.92
CA ASP A 33 -18.98 22.81 -2.38
C ASP A 33 -18.40 21.58 -3.10
N HIS A 34 -18.03 20.52 -2.36
CA HIS A 34 -17.44 19.29 -2.91
C HIS A 34 -18.25 18.66 -4.05
N GLU A 35 -19.58 18.83 -4.06
CA GLU A 35 -20.44 18.36 -5.14
C GLU A 35 -20.06 18.97 -6.50
N THR A 36 -19.66 20.26 -6.51
CA THR A 36 -19.28 20.99 -7.73
C THR A 36 -17.96 20.51 -8.32
N TRP A 37 -17.14 19.82 -7.53
CA TRP A 37 -15.85 19.26 -7.94
C TRP A 37 -15.97 17.80 -8.38
N GLY A 38 -17.19 17.30 -8.61
CA GLY A 38 -17.41 15.91 -8.98
C GLY A 38 -17.13 14.92 -7.84
N LEU A 39 -17.22 15.37 -6.58
CA LEU A 39 -17.14 14.53 -5.38
C LEU A 39 -18.51 14.32 -4.71
N SER A 40 -19.61 14.61 -5.42
CA SER A 40 -20.95 14.32 -4.88
C SER A 40 -21.13 12.82 -4.70
N LEU A 41 -21.87 12.42 -3.65
CA LEU A 41 -22.14 11.01 -3.36
C LEU A 41 -22.81 10.31 -4.56
N SER A 42 -23.70 11.00 -5.27
CA SER A 42 -24.38 10.47 -6.44
C SER A 42 -23.43 10.18 -7.60
N VAL A 43 -22.46 11.07 -7.88
CA VAL A 43 -21.44 10.84 -8.92
C VAL A 43 -20.49 9.72 -8.53
N ILE A 44 -20.10 9.63 -7.26
CA ILE A 44 -19.25 8.54 -6.75
C ILE A 44 -19.98 7.19 -6.85
N GLN A 45 -21.25 7.14 -6.46
CA GLN A 45 -22.07 5.94 -6.54
C GLN A 45 -22.31 5.50 -7.98
N ASP A 46 -22.58 6.45 -8.88
CA ASP A 46 -22.78 6.17 -10.32
C ASP A 46 -21.55 5.51 -10.95
N LYS A 47 -20.35 6.03 -10.63
CA LYS A 47 -19.07 5.44 -11.05
C LYS A 47 -18.85 4.02 -10.51
N SER A 48 -19.53 3.63 -9.43
CA SER A 48 -19.38 2.31 -8.78
C SER A 48 -20.51 1.32 -9.09
N ASN A 49 -21.54 1.72 -9.86
CA ASN A 49 -22.76 0.91 -10.02
C ASN A 49 -22.51 -0.46 -10.69
N SER A 50 -21.56 -0.56 -11.62
CA SER A 50 -21.16 -1.82 -12.27
C SER A 50 -20.49 -2.80 -11.31
N ASP A 51 -19.88 -2.30 -10.23
CA ASP A 51 -19.15 -3.09 -9.25
C ASP A 51 -20.13 -3.98 -8.46
N THR A 52 -21.30 -3.46 -8.06
CA THR A 52 -22.24 -4.16 -7.15
C THR A 52 -22.69 -5.53 -7.66
N THR A 53 -22.99 -5.67 -8.95
CA THR A 53 -23.36 -6.96 -9.55
C THR A 53 -22.19 -7.95 -9.51
N GLY A 54 -20.97 -7.48 -9.80
CA GLY A 54 -19.75 -8.28 -9.66
C GLY A 54 -19.49 -8.69 -8.21
N LYS A 55 -19.72 -7.78 -7.25
CA LYS A 55 -19.61 -8.06 -5.80
C LYS A 55 -20.55 -9.20 -5.38
N LEU A 56 -21.81 -9.15 -5.82
CA LEU A 56 -22.81 -10.17 -5.49
C LEU A 56 -22.48 -11.52 -6.11
N PHE A 57 -22.08 -11.54 -7.38
CA PHE A 57 -21.67 -12.78 -8.05
C PHE A 57 -20.46 -13.41 -7.38
N ALA A 58 -19.43 -12.61 -7.05
CA ALA A 58 -18.25 -13.07 -6.32
C ALA A 58 -18.61 -13.59 -4.92
N ALA A 59 -19.47 -12.88 -4.18
CA ALA A 59 -19.94 -13.31 -2.86
C ALA A 59 -20.69 -14.65 -2.95
N PHE A 60 -21.52 -14.82 -3.97
CA PHE A 60 -22.22 -16.06 -4.24
C PHE A 60 -21.24 -17.20 -4.54
N GLN A 61 -20.26 -16.97 -5.44
CA GLN A 61 -19.24 -17.96 -5.77
C GLN A 61 -18.44 -18.43 -4.55
N VAL A 62 -17.99 -17.49 -3.71
CA VAL A 62 -17.25 -17.81 -2.48
C VAL A 62 -18.13 -18.59 -1.50
N THR A 63 -19.38 -18.17 -1.30
CA THR A 63 -20.32 -18.85 -0.40
C THR A 63 -20.58 -20.29 -0.86
N TRP A 64 -20.76 -20.50 -2.17
CA TRP A 64 -20.94 -21.82 -2.76
C TRP A 64 -19.70 -22.69 -2.57
N PHE A 65 -18.51 -22.14 -2.83
CA PHE A 65 -17.24 -22.84 -2.62
C PHE A 65 -17.04 -23.29 -1.16
N VAL A 66 -17.37 -22.41 -0.20
CA VAL A 66 -17.33 -22.74 1.24
C VAL A 66 -18.33 -23.85 1.56
N ALA A 67 -19.57 -23.76 1.06
CA ALA A 67 -20.58 -24.79 1.27
C ALA A 67 -20.14 -26.15 0.70
N GLN A 68 -19.53 -26.19 -0.49
CA GLN A 68 -18.96 -27.39 -1.10
C GLN A 68 -17.85 -28.00 -0.23
N SER A 69 -16.95 -27.17 0.27
CA SER A 69 -15.88 -27.61 1.16
C SER A 69 -16.42 -28.22 2.45
N ILE A 70 -17.46 -27.60 3.04
CA ILE A 70 -18.13 -28.12 4.25
C ILE A 70 -18.84 -29.45 3.96
N MET A 71 -19.57 -29.55 2.85
CA MET A 71 -20.27 -30.79 2.46
C MET A 71 -19.30 -31.95 2.26
N ARG A 72 -18.12 -31.71 1.67
CA ARG A 72 -17.08 -32.74 1.51
C ARG A 72 -16.59 -33.26 2.87
N VAL A 73 -16.24 -32.35 3.78
CA VAL A 73 -15.79 -32.72 5.13
C VAL A 73 -16.89 -33.47 5.90
N ALA A 74 -18.15 -33.07 5.76
CA ALA A 74 -19.27 -33.71 6.46
C ALA A 74 -19.58 -35.15 5.99
N HIS A 75 -19.11 -35.54 4.80
CA HIS A 75 -19.27 -36.89 4.25
C HIS A 75 -17.95 -37.68 4.24
N ASP A 76 -16.99 -37.28 5.07
CA ASP A 76 -15.67 -37.92 5.19
C ASP A 76 -14.86 -37.98 3.87
N LEU A 77 -15.12 -37.03 2.96
CA LEU A 77 -14.33 -36.87 1.74
C LEU A 77 -13.12 -35.96 1.98
N PRO A 78 -11.91 -36.34 1.51
CA PRO A 78 -10.71 -35.54 1.70
C PRO A 78 -10.76 -34.24 0.90
N LEU A 79 -10.37 -33.13 1.53
CA LEU A 79 -10.17 -31.84 0.85
C LEU A 79 -8.82 -31.81 0.16
N SER A 80 -8.78 -31.23 -1.05
CA SER A 80 -7.49 -30.97 -1.69
C SER A 80 -6.69 -29.91 -0.94
N PRO A 81 -5.34 -29.94 -0.98
CA PRO A 81 -4.51 -28.86 -0.45
C PRO A 81 -4.87 -27.51 -1.06
N LEU A 82 -5.24 -27.48 -2.35
CA LEU A 82 -5.69 -26.25 -3.01
C LEU A 82 -6.98 -25.71 -2.39
N GLU A 83 -7.99 -26.57 -2.16
CA GLU A 83 -9.25 -26.19 -1.52
C GLU A 83 -9.05 -25.77 -0.06
N ALA A 84 -8.25 -26.52 0.70
CA ALA A 84 -7.95 -26.19 2.09
C ALA A 84 -7.26 -24.83 2.20
N MET A 85 -6.32 -24.54 1.29
CA MET A 85 -5.66 -23.24 1.22
C MET A 85 -6.60 -22.13 0.84
N THR A 86 -7.40 -22.26 -0.23
CA THR A 86 -8.34 -21.21 -0.64
C THR A 86 -9.37 -20.94 0.46
N LEU A 87 -9.90 -21.99 1.09
CA LEU A 87 -10.82 -21.88 2.24
C LEU A 87 -10.21 -21.07 3.39
N SER A 88 -8.92 -21.27 3.67
CA SER A 88 -8.21 -20.56 4.73
C SER A 88 -8.03 -19.05 4.44
N TYR A 89 -7.97 -18.65 3.16
CA TYR A 89 -7.91 -17.24 2.77
C TYR A 89 -9.27 -16.53 2.82
N VAL A 90 -10.39 -17.27 2.77
CA VAL A 90 -11.75 -16.67 2.71
C VAL A 90 -12.01 -15.69 3.86
N PRO A 91 -11.75 -16.01 5.15
CA PRO A 91 -11.97 -15.06 6.23
C PRO A 91 -11.10 -13.79 6.13
N LEU A 92 -9.84 -13.92 5.70
CA LEU A 92 -8.94 -12.77 5.53
C LEU A 92 -9.45 -11.81 4.43
N PHE A 93 -9.91 -12.38 3.31
CA PHE A 93 -10.51 -11.62 2.24
C PHE A 93 -11.86 -11.02 2.66
N ALA A 94 -12.69 -11.74 3.41
CA ALA A 94 -13.97 -11.22 3.89
C ALA A 94 -13.78 -9.98 4.78
N VAL A 95 -12.82 -9.99 5.70
CA VAL A 95 -12.49 -8.82 6.54
C VAL A 95 -11.98 -7.67 5.68
N SER A 96 -11.03 -7.93 4.78
CA SER A 96 -10.48 -6.90 3.88
C SER A 96 -11.59 -6.27 3.02
N TYR A 97 -12.49 -7.11 2.51
CA TYR A 97 -13.60 -6.71 1.68
C TYR A 97 -14.69 -5.95 2.45
N PHE A 98 -14.92 -6.31 3.71
CA PHE A 98 -15.82 -5.56 4.59
C PHE A 98 -15.34 -4.11 4.75
N TYR A 99 -14.05 -3.89 5.01
CA TYR A 99 -13.48 -2.54 5.09
C TYR A 99 -13.49 -1.80 3.76
N TRP A 100 -13.42 -2.52 2.63
CA TRP A 100 -13.43 -1.94 1.29
C TRP A 100 -14.81 -1.91 0.63
N TRP A 101 -15.87 -2.30 1.34
CA TRP A 101 -17.20 -2.43 0.76
C TRP A 101 -17.69 -1.11 0.13
N THR A 102 -17.45 -0.02 0.85
CA THR A 102 -17.81 1.35 0.48
C THR A 102 -16.79 2.01 -0.46
N LYS A 103 -15.64 1.38 -0.71
CA LYS A 103 -14.63 1.93 -1.59
C LYS A 103 -15.09 1.77 -3.05
N PRO A 104 -15.25 2.86 -3.82
CA PRO A 104 -15.57 2.77 -5.24
C PRO A 104 -14.44 2.07 -5.99
N ARG A 105 -14.82 1.17 -6.90
CA ARG A 105 -13.91 0.41 -7.77
C ARG A 105 -14.07 0.90 -9.22
N ASP A 106 -13.03 0.73 -10.02
CA ASP A 106 -13.04 0.99 -11.47
C ASP A 106 -13.48 2.42 -11.84
N ILE A 107 -12.94 3.41 -11.13
CA ILE A 107 -13.09 4.83 -11.50
C ILE A 107 -12.31 5.07 -12.80
N GLU A 108 -13.00 5.18 -13.93
CA GLU A 108 -12.35 5.40 -15.23
C GLU A 108 -12.09 6.90 -15.53
N THR A 109 -12.89 7.79 -14.95
CA THR A 109 -12.84 9.24 -15.24
C THR A 109 -12.36 10.04 -14.03
N PRO A 110 -11.38 10.95 -14.20
CA PRO A 110 -10.96 11.86 -13.14
C PRO A 110 -12.07 12.86 -12.81
N SER A 111 -11.99 13.46 -11.64
CA SER A 111 -12.87 14.57 -11.26
C SER A 111 -12.10 15.89 -11.46
N GLU A 112 -12.58 16.74 -12.37
CA GLU A 112 -11.95 18.03 -12.67
C GLU A 112 -12.45 19.12 -11.71
N LEU A 113 -11.50 19.86 -11.14
CA LEU A 113 -11.68 20.96 -10.22
C LEU A 113 -11.20 22.26 -10.88
N TYR A 114 -12.04 23.28 -10.84
CA TYR A 114 -11.68 24.62 -11.28
C TYR A 114 -11.08 25.38 -10.10
N LEU A 115 -9.79 25.73 -10.21
CA LEU A 115 -9.12 26.48 -9.16
C LEU A 115 -9.63 27.93 -9.12
N PRO A 116 -9.86 28.49 -7.92
CA PRO A 116 -10.17 29.92 -7.77
C PRO A 116 -8.96 30.79 -8.14
N GLU A 117 -9.21 32.08 -8.40
CA GLU A 117 -8.13 33.04 -8.61
C GLU A 117 -7.27 33.16 -7.35
N MET A 118 -5.97 32.93 -7.50
CA MET A 118 -4.97 33.01 -6.43
C MET A 118 -4.08 34.23 -6.63
N THR A 119 -3.56 34.81 -5.55
CA THR A 119 -2.53 35.84 -5.66
C THR A 119 -1.22 35.23 -6.19
N PRO A 120 -0.31 36.03 -6.77
CA PRO A 120 0.98 35.52 -7.23
C PRO A 120 1.80 34.84 -6.12
N GLU A 121 1.72 35.33 -4.88
CA GLU A 121 2.41 34.69 -3.75
C GLU A 121 1.79 33.35 -3.38
N GLN A 122 0.46 33.26 -3.43
CA GLN A 122 -0.30 32.03 -3.17
C GLN A 122 0.00 30.96 -4.22
N ALA A 123 0.09 31.34 -5.50
CA ALA A 123 0.42 30.42 -6.59
C ALA A 123 1.80 29.77 -6.40
N VAL A 124 2.82 30.55 -6.00
CA VAL A 124 4.17 30.02 -5.74
C VAL A 124 4.17 29.00 -4.60
N VAL A 125 3.42 29.27 -3.52
CA VAL A 125 3.28 28.32 -2.41
C VAL A 125 2.53 27.07 -2.86
N PHE A 126 1.44 27.24 -3.61
CA PHE A 126 0.64 26.14 -4.13
C PHE A 126 1.45 25.21 -5.05
N ASP A 127 2.23 25.77 -5.98
CA ASP A 127 3.07 24.99 -6.88
C ASP A 127 4.20 24.28 -6.11
N ALA A 128 4.79 24.92 -5.09
CA ALA A 128 5.78 24.28 -4.23
C ALA A 128 5.22 23.08 -3.44
N LEU A 129 3.90 23.00 -3.23
CA LEU A 129 3.23 21.87 -2.58
C LEU A 129 3.00 20.67 -3.52
N ALA A 130 3.19 20.80 -4.84
CA ALA A 130 3.11 19.70 -5.80
C ALA A 130 4.21 18.66 -5.57
N LEU A 131 3.87 17.36 -5.52
CA LEU A 131 4.87 16.32 -5.23
C LEU A 131 5.94 16.21 -6.30
N ASP A 132 5.52 16.34 -7.57
CA ASP A 132 6.38 16.20 -8.73
C ASP A 132 5.72 16.83 -9.96
N ASP A 133 6.39 17.84 -10.54
CA ASP A 133 5.90 18.54 -11.72
C ASP A 133 5.94 17.67 -12.99
N GLN A 134 6.81 16.64 -13.03
CA GLN A 134 7.01 15.76 -14.18
C GLN A 134 5.87 14.74 -14.35
N PHE A 135 5.05 14.55 -13.32
CA PHE A 135 3.86 13.69 -13.39
C PHE A 135 2.66 14.42 -14.01
N ASP A 136 2.68 15.75 -13.95
CA ASP A 136 1.50 16.60 -14.13
C ASP A 136 1.36 17.18 -15.56
N ASP A 137 2.32 16.93 -16.45
CA ASP A 137 2.29 17.45 -17.81
C ASP A 137 1.63 16.44 -18.80
N GLU A 138 0.31 16.24 -18.67
CA GLU A 138 -0.47 15.47 -19.66
C GLU A 138 -0.37 16.15 -21.05
N GLY A 139 0.29 15.50 -22.01
CA GLY A 139 0.40 15.97 -23.41
C GLY A 139 1.74 16.59 -23.83
N THR A 140 2.76 16.63 -22.96
CA THR A 140 4.13 17.01 -23.33
C THR A 140 4.95 15.79 -23.78
N SER A 141 6.00 16.01 -24.58
CA SER A 141 6.91 14.93 -25.02
C SER A 141 7.71 14.28 -23.89
N GLU A 142 7.65 14.82 -22.67
CA GLU A 142 8.36 14.34 -21.48
C GLU A 142 7.48 13.53 -20.52
N GLN A 143 6.20 13.29 -20.85
CA GLN A 143 5.29 12.53 -19.99
C GLN A 143 5.88 11.14 -19.65
N GLN A 144 6.20 10.92 -18.37
CA GLN A 144 6.83 9.68 -17.94
C GLN A 144 5.82 8.53 -17.82
N SER A 145 6.25 7.36 -18.26
CA SER A 145 5.49 6.10 -18.30
C SER A 145 4.83 5.73 -16.96
N LEU A 146 3.75 4.92 -16.99
CA LEU A 146 3.08 4.31 -15.82
C LEU A 146 4.02 3.69 -14.77
N TRP A 147 5.24 3.32 -15.18
CA TRP A 147 6.31 2.84 -14.28
C TRP A 147 6.77 3.87 -13.25
N SER A 148 6.53 5.16 -13.46
CA SER A 148 6.84 6.24 -12.50
C SER A 148 6.05 6.13 -11.19
N ILE A 149 4.92 5.42 -11.16
CA ILE A 149 4.13 5.16 -9.94
C ILE A 149 5.00 4.52 -8.85
N TRP A 150 5.91 3.62 -9.22
CA TRP A 150 6.82 2.95 -8.28
C TRP A 150 7.87 3.89 -7.68
N SER A 151 8.14 5.04 -8.32
CA SER A 151 9.02 6.09 -7.80
C SER A 151 8.29 7.13 -6.94
N LEU A 152 6.95 7.12 -6.96
CA LEU A 152 6.14 8.10 -6.26
C LEU A 152 6.24 7.96 -4.74
N THR A 153 6.23 6.72 -4.23
CA THR A 153 6.28 6.47 -2.78
C THR A 153 7.61 6.94 -2.17
N PRO A 154 8.80 6.61 -2.72
CA PRO A 154 10.05 7.21 -2.26
C PRO A 154 10.06 8.74 -2.34
N ARG A 155 9.56 9.31 -3.45
CA ARG A 155 9.51 10.77 -3.66
C ARG A 155 8.62 11.48 -2.65
N LEU A 156 7.48 10.87 -2.29
CA LEU A 156 6.59 11.38 -1.24
C LEU A 156 7.34 11.54 0.08
N PHE A 157 8.11 10.52 0.49
CA PHE A 157 8.87 10.57 1.73
C PHE A 157 10.07 11.52 1.66
N GLU A 158 10.75 11.61 0.51
CA GLU A 158 11.81 12.59 0.30
C GLU A 158 11.27 14.03 0.39
N LYS A 159 10.09 14.27 -0.17
CA LYS A 159 9.40 15.55 -0.05
C LYS A 159 9.00 15.86 1.38
N GLU A 160 8.35 14.93 2.07
CA GLU A 160 7.94 15.10 3.47
C GLU A 160 9.15 15.40 4.38
N ALA A 161 10.26 14.67 4.19
CA ALA A 161 11.51 14.93 4.92
C ALA A 161 12.09 16.32 4.61
N SER A 162 11.99 16.76 3.35
CA SER A 162 12.42 18.10 2.92
C SER A 162 11.56 19.19 3.55
N ASP A 163 10.23 19.04 3.56
CA ASP A 163 9.28 19.99 4.14
C ASP A 163 9.51 20.14 5.65
N LEU A 164 9.72 19.03 6.36
CA LEU A 164 10.09 19.02 7.78
C LEU A 164 11.41 19.74 8.06
N ALA A 165 12.43 19.52 7.22
CA ALA A 165 13.73 20.19 7.35
C ALA A 165 13.61 21.72 7.13
N HIS A 166 12.81 22.16 6.17
CA HIS A 166 12.53 23.58 5.94
C HIS A 166 11.77 24.22 7.11
N GLY A 167 10.80 23.50 7.71
CA GLY A 167 10.09 23.94 8.91
C GLY A 167 11.01 24.11 10.11
N GLN A 168 11.84 23.10 10.41
CA GLN A 168 12.83 23.16 11.49
C GLN A 168 13.88 24.26 11.27
N GLY A 169 14.31 24.49 10.03
CA GLY A 169 15.22 25.57 9.68
C GLY A 169 14.65 26.97 9.93
N LYS A 170 13.35 27.17 9.72
CA LYS A 170 12.66 28.43 10.07
C LYS A 170 12.59 28.65 11.58
N ASP A 171 12.32 27.60 12.35
CA ASP A 171 12.29 27.68 13.81
C ASP A 171 13.69 27.91 14.40
N GLN A 172 14.71 27.22 13.88
CA GLN A 172 16.11 27.47 14.25
C GLN A 172 16.54 28.89 13.89
N HIS A 173 16.20 29.37 12.69
CA HIS A 173 16.52 30.74 12.28
C HIS A 173 15.79 31.78 13.12
N TYR A 174 14.55 31.51 13.55
CA TYR A 174 13.80 32.37 14.48
C TYR A 174 14.42 32.38 15.88
N LEU A 175 14.78 31.22 16.43
CA LEU A 175 15.45 31.09 17.73
C LEU A 175 16.85 31.72 17.71
N GLN A 176 17.57 31.62 16.60
CA GLN A 176 18.86 32.27 16.41
C GLN A 176 18.70 33.80 16.35
N ARG A 177 17.69 34.31 15.64
CA ARG A 177 17.36 35.74 15.61
C ARG A 177 16.97 36.28 16.99
N LEU A 178 16.25 35.49 17.80
CA LEU A 178 15.94 35.81 19.20
C LEU A 178 17.20 35.82 20.09
N SER A 179 18.14 34.90 19.85
CA SER A 179 19.43 34.88 20.54
C SER A 179 20.29 36.11 20.17
N GLU A 180 20.28 36.50 18.88
CA GLU A 180 21.01 37.67 18.39
C GLU A 180 20.38 38.99 18.88
N SER A 181 19.05 39.04 19.05
CA SER A 181 18.37 40.21 19.64
C SER A 181 18.63 40.36 21.15
N ASN A 182 18.97 39.28 21.85
CA ASN A 182 19.38 39.33 23.26
C ASN A 182 20.89 39.60 23.45
N ILE A 183 21.68 39.54 22.37
CA ILE A 183 23.14 39.80 22.38
C ILE A 183 23.44 41.06 21.54
N GLN A 184 22.59 42.09 21.66
CA GLN A 184 22.93 43.45 21.25
C GLN A 184 23.22 44.34 22.48
N SER A 185 24.13 43.86 23.32
CA SER A 185 25.18 44.71 23.87
C SER A 185 26.50 43.95 23.78
N SER A 186 27.47 44.53 23.06
CA SER A 186 28.86 44.06 22.87
C SER A 186 29.21 43.37 21.55
N THR A 187 29.66 44.24 20.62
CA THR A 187 30.87 44.08 19.77
C THR A 187 30.78 43.31 18.43
N LYS A 188 31.23 44.00 17.38
CA LYS A 188 31.42 43.60 15.97
C LYS A 188 32.28 42.33 15.77
N SER A 189 31.85 41.42 14.88
CA SER A 189 32.71 40.65 13.96
C SER A 189 31.83 40.02 12.86
N LYS A 190 31.88 40.46 11.60
CA LYS A 190 32.72 39.95 10.49
C LYS A 190 32.62 38.43 10.26
N TYR A 191 31.96 38.09 9.14
CA TYR A 191 31.86 36.79 8.46
C TYR A 191 31.11 35.67 9.20
N ALA A 192 29.79 35.61 9.02
CA ALA A 192 29.06 34.34 9.11
C ALA A 192 29.33 33.55 7.81
N ARG A 193 30.29 32.62 7.87
CA ARG A 193 30.44 31.55 6.90
C ARG A 193 29.16 30.69 7.02
N LEU A 194 28.27 30.77 6.03
CA LEU A 194 27.23 29.78 5.83
C LEU A 194 27.95 28.44 5.64
N ASP A 195 27.99 27.62 6.69
CA ASP A 195 28.49 26.25 6.60
C ASP A 195 27.54 25.46 5.69
N SER A 196 27.90 25.40 4.41
CA SER A 196 27.31 24.53 3.39
C SER A 196 27.60 23.04 3.63
N ASN A 197 28.01 22.65 4.84
CA ASN A 197 28.47 21.30 5.17
C ASN A 197 27.34 20.32 5.49
N ASN A 198 26.07 20.76 5.55
CA ASN A 198 24.92 19.86 5.67
C ASN A 198 24.32 19.43 4.32
N ALA A 199 24.84 19.92 3.18
CA ALA A 199 24.33 19.55 1.85
C ALA A 199 24.82 18.18 1.32
N TYR A 200 25.70 17.50 2.07
CA TYR A 200 26.26 16.18 1.69
C TYR A 200 25.93 15.07 2.69
N GLN A 201 24.82 15.18 3.43
CA GLN A 201 24.29 14.01 4.13
C GLN A 201 23.69 13.09 3.07
N GLY A 202 24.51 12.17 2.57
CA GLY A 202 24.25 11.31 1.40
C GLY A 202 22.78 10.91 1.30
N GLN A 203 22.17 11.28 0.19
CA GLN A 203 20.76 11.11 -0.17
C GLN A 203 20.25 9.72 0.26
N GLN A 204 19.62 9.68 1.44
CA GLN A 204 19.05 8.45 1.99
C GLN A 204 17.68 8.27 1.36
N THR A 205 17.56 7.37 0.39
CA THR A 205 16.26 7.04 -0.18
C THR A 205 15.47 6.25 0.87
N VAL A 206 14.42 6.88 1.40
CA VAL A 206 13.44 6.26 2.29
C VAL A 206 12.41 5.58 1.41
N LEU A 207 12.38 4.25 1.42
CA LEU A 207 11.45 3.48 0.60
C LEU A 207 10.06 3.39 1.24
N ALA A 208 10.04 3.24 2.57
CA ALA A 208 8.81 3.15 3.36
C ALA A 208 9.10 3.36 4.85
N ASN A 209 8.11 3.86 5.58
CA ASN A 209 8.09 3.95 7.03
C ASN A 209 6.73 3.44 7.55
N TRP A 210 6.74 2.88 8.75
CA TRP A 210 5.50 2.67 9.49
C TRP A 210 5.05 3.98 10.10
N ASP A 211 3.73 4.15 10.21
CA ASP A 211 3.15 5.21 11.02
C ASP A 211 3.68 5.11 12.47
N PRO A 212 4.29 6.17 13.03
CA PRO A 212 4.91 6.11 14.35
C PRO A 212 3.93 5.81 15.49
N GLU A 213 2.68 6.26 15.39
CA GLU A 213 1.66 6.01 16.41
C GLU A 213 1.22 4.54 16.38
N LEU A 214 1.04 3.99 15.19
CA LEU A 214 0.74 2.58 14.97
C LEU A 214 1.88 1.68 15.48
N TYR A 215 3.12 1.99 15.09
CA TYR A 215 4.29 1.18 15.42
C TYR A 215 4.62 1.19 16.92
N ARG A 216 4.40 2.33 17.60
CA ARG A 216 4.67 2.47 19.04
C ARG A 216 3.51 2.02 19.92
N SER A 217 2.34 1.76 19.34
CA SER A 217 1.17 1.29 20.06
C SER A 217 1.40 -0.10 20.64
N LYS A 218 1.24 -0.25 21.97
CA LYS A 218 1.40 -1.53 22.68
C LYS A 218 0.36 -2.58 22.29
N VAL A 219 -0.75 -2.16 21.69
CA VAL A 219 -1.87 -3.05 21.33
C VAL A 219 -1.98 -3.20 19.82
N LEU A 220 -1.95 -2.09 19.07
CA LEU A 220 -2.15 -2.15 17.62
C LEU A 220 -0.96 -2.79 16.89
N TRP A 221 0.27 -2.55 17.36
CA TRP A 221 1.45 -3.11 16.70
C TRP A 221 1.51 -4.65 16.75
N PRO A 222 1.32 -5.32 17.91
CA PRO A 222 1.22 -6.77 17.94
C PRO A 222 0.07 -7.32 17.09
N LEU A 223 -1.09 -6.64 17.07
CA LEU A 223 -2.22 -7.04 16.23
C LEU A 223 -1.89 -6.96 14.74
N CYS A 224 -1.21 -5.90 14.30
CA CYS A 224 -0.71 -5.78 12.93
C CYS A 224 0.30 -6.89 12.59
N CYS A 225 1.23 -7.21 13.51
CA CYS A 225 2.16 -8.32 13.32
C CYS A 225 1.44 -9.67 13.18
N LEU A 226 0.44 -9.93 14.03
CA LEU A 226 -0.39 -11.12 13.96
C LEU A 226 -1.15 -11.21 12.64
N ALA A 227 -1.72 -10.09 12.18
CA ALA A 227 -2.37 -10.01 10.87
C ALA A 227 -1.38 -10.29 9.72
N GLY A 228 -0.16 -9.75 9.79
CA GLY A 228 0.88 -9.97 8.78
C GLY A 228 1.34 -11.43 8.67
N ILE A 229 1.60 -12.09 9.81
CA ILE A 229 2.03 -13.50 9.82
C ILE A 229 0.89 -14.47 9.51
N SER A 230 -0.38 -14.02 9.61
CA SER A 230 -1.53 -14.88 9.33
C SER A 230 -1.44 -15.46 7.92
N PHE A 231 -1.09 -14.66 6.92
CA PHE A 231 -0.99 -15.08 5.51
C PHE A 231 -0.01 -16.24 5.26
N PRO A 232 1.26 -16.18 5.71
CA PRO A 232 2.15 -17.33 5.58
C PRO A 232 1.78 -18.50 6.51
N SER A 233 1.16 -18.23 7.67
CA SER A 233 0.75 -19.30 8.60
C SER A 233 -0.36 -20.20 8.06
N LEU A 234 -1.19 -19.70 7.14
CA LEU A 234 -2.27 -20.49 6.54
C LEU A 234 -1.79 -21.77 5.87
N HIS A 235 -0.56 -21.79 5.34
CA HIS A 235 0.04 -22.98 4.73
C HIS A 235 0.33 -24.11 5.72
N LEU A 236 0.31 -23.83 7.03
CA LEU A 236 0.40 -24.87 8.06
C LEU A 236 -0.82 -25.80 8.04
N ILE A 237 -1.96 -25.38 7.47
CA ILE A 237 -3.15 -26.24 7.36
C ILE A 237 -2.87 -27.52 6.56
N SER A 238 -1.94 -27.44 5.60
CA SER A 238 -1.53 -28.54 4.72
C SER A 238 -0.18 -29.16 5.17
N TRP A 239 0.18 -29.03 6.44
CA TRP A 239 1.45 -29.55 6.98
C TRP A 239 1.66 -31.05 6.80
N ASN A 240 0.56 -31.81 6.85
CA ASN A 240 0.52 -33.26 6.72
C ASN A 240 0.10 -33.73 5.32
N SER A 241 0.05 -32.83 4.33
CA SER A 241 -0.28 -33.22 2.95
C SER A 241 0.78 -34.13 2.34
N SER A 242 0.34 -35.10 1.54
CA SER A 242 1.21 -36.00 0.80
C SER A 242 1.81 -35.28 -0.41
N PHE A 243 3.13 -35.36 -0.55
CA PHE A 243 3.84 -34.86 -1.72
C PHE A 243 4.52 -36.02 -2.46
N PRO A 244 4.74 -35.91 -3.78
CA PRO A 244 5.37 -36.96 -4.56
C PRO A 244 6.78 -37.34 -4.07
N THR A 245 7.53 -36.38 -3.54
CA THR A 245 8.90 -36.58 -3.06
C THR A 245 9.13 -36.01 -1.66
N LEU A 246 10.09 -36.61 -0.93
CA LEU A 246 10.54 -36.11 0.37
C LEU A 246 11.11 -34.68 0.28
N LEU A 247 11.77 -34.35 -0.84
CA LEU A 247 12.29 -33.00 -1.09
C LEU A 247 11.16 -31.98 -1.18
N GLU A 248 10.08 -32.26 -1.91
CA GLU A 248 8.91 -31.38 -2.00
C GLU A 248 8.25 -31.17 -0.62
N THR A 249 8.15 -32.21 0.20
CA THR A 249 7.63 -32.09 1.57
C THR A 249 8.49 -31.17 2.45
N TRP A 250 9.81 -31.33 2.43
CA TRP A 250 10.69 -30.47 3.23
C TRP A 250 10.77 -29.05 2.67
N LEU A 251 10.76 -28.88 1.36
CA LEU A 251 10.67 -27.56 0.72
C LEU A 251 9.38 -26.84 1.15
N TRP A 252 8.24 -27.52 1.21
CA TRP A 252 6.99 -26.97 1.72
C TRP A 252 7.12 -26.49 3.18
N ARG A 253 7.59 -27.37 4.06
CA ARG A 253 7.67 -27.11 5.51
C ARG A 253 8.65 -25.99 5.82
N THR A 254 9.84 -26.04 5.24
CA THR A 254 10.88 -25.02 5.43
C THR A 254 10.46 -23.68 4.85
N SER A 255 9.84 -23.66 3.66
CA SER A 255 9.35 -22.41 3.05
C SER A 255 8.23 -21.77 3.85
N THR A 256 7.33 -22.56 4.44
CA THR A 256 6.27 -22.05 5.33
C THR A 256 6.87 -21.34 6.54
N ILE A 257 7.75 -22.02 7.27
CA ILE A 257 8.39 -21.46 8.48
C ILE A 257 9.28 -20.26 8.11
N ALA A 258 10.09 -20.38 7.06
CA ALA A 258 10.95 -19.30 6.60
C ALA A 258 10.14 -18.06 6.19
N SER A 259 9.00 -18.22 5.52
CA SER A 259 8.12 -17.11 5.15
C SER A 259 7.50 -16.43 6.38
N MET A 260 7.09 -17.20 7.39
CA MET A 260 6.57 -16.65 8.65
C MET A 260 7.64 -15.84 9.40
N LEU A 261 8.85 -16.40 9.54
CA LEU A 261 9.97 -15.73 10.21
C LEU A 261 10.42 -14.50 9.42
N ALA A 262 10.53 -14.60 8.10
CA ALA A 262 10.94 -13.49 7.26
C ALA A 262 9.97 -12.31 7.36
N MET A 263 8.66 -12.57 7.34
CA MET A 263 7.63 -11.55 7.53
C MET A 263 7.72 -10.91 8.92
N LEU A 264 7.78 -11.72 9.98
CA LEU A 264 7.82 -11.23 11.35
C LEU A 264 9.05 -10.35 11.62
N LEU A 265 10.21 -10.77 11.13
CA LEU A 265 11.47 -10.02 11.25
C LEU A 265 11.43 -8.74 10.41
N PHE A 266 10.91 -8.79 9.18
CA PHE A 266 10.82 -7.63 8.30
C PHE A 266 9.94 -6.53 8.89
N MET A 267 8.83 -6.90 9.53
CA MET A 267 7.93 -5.94 10.18
C MET A 267 8.63 -5.15 11.30
N GLN A 268 9.67 -5.68 11.95
CA GLN A 268 10.37 -4.97 13.03
C GLN A 268 11.23 -3.79 12.55
N PHE A 269 11.31 -3.54 11.24
CA PHE A 269 11.96 -2.35 10.72
C PHE A 269 10.95 -1.20 10.61
N GLU A 270 10.98 -0.27 11.57
CA GLU A 270 10.18 0.98 11.55
C GLU A 270 10.40 1.78 10.26
N ARG A 271 11.65 1.82 9.76
CA ARG A 271 12.05 2.58 8.56
C ARG A 271 12.87 1.74 7.59
N LEU A 272 12.42 1.69 6.35
CA LEU A 272 13.09 1.06 5.22
C LEU A 272 13.93 2.10 4.47
N VAL A 273 15.08 2.40 5.04
CA VAL A 273 16.12 3.22 4.40
C VAL A 273 17.10 2.29 3.70
N VAL A 274 17.38 2.56 2.43
CA VAL A 274 18.39 1.85 1.64
C VAL A 274 19.69 2.65 1.68
N LYS A 275 20.74 2.05 2.23
CA LYS A 275 22.09 2.63 2.26
C LYS A 275 23.07 1.69 1.57
N TRP A 276 23.86 2.24 0.66
CA TRP A 276 24.95 1.50 0.02
C TRP A 276 25.96 1.05 1.08
N CYS A 277 26.35 -0.23 1.06
CA CYS A 277 27.30 -0.88 1.99
C CYS A 277 26.85 -1.04 3.46
N ASP A 278 25.56 -0.86 3.77
CA ASP A 278 25.03 -1.13 5.13
C ASP A 278 24.55 -2.59 5.26
N PRO A 279 25.09 -3.40 6.20
CA PRO A 279 24.64 -4.77 6.43
C PRO A 279 23.14 -4.89 6.71
N TRP A 280 22.54 -3.89 7.36
CA TRP A 280 21.10 -3.87 7.62
C TRP A 280 20.27 -3.69 6.35
N THR A 281 20.81 -3.01 5.34
CA THR A 281 20.16 -2.89 4.03
C THR A 281 20.12 -4.25 3.32
N ILE A 282 21.18 -5.05 3.42
CA ILE A 282 21.19 -6.43 2.89
C ILE A 282 20.09 -7.26 3.55
N LEU A 283 19.95 -7.19 4.88
CA LEU A 283 18.92 -7.93 5.60
C LEU A 283 17.50 -7.48 5.21
N LYS A 284 17.27 -6.17 5.08
CA LYS A 284 15.98 -5.60 4.65
C LYS A 284 15.57 -6.03 3.24
N VAL A 285 16.52 -6.30 2.36
CA VAL A 285 16.25 -6.84 1.01
C VAL A 285 16.09 -8.37 1.03
N LEU A 286 16.91 -9.07 1.81
CA LEU A 286 16.91 -10.53 1.85
C LEU A 286 15.61 -11.12 2.44
N LEU A 287 15.04 -10.47 3.46
CA LEU A 287 13.80 -10.94 4.10
C LEU A 287 12.60 -10.99 3.13
N PRO A 288 12.22 -9.91 2.43
CA PRO A 288 11.14 -9.96 1.45
C PRO A 288 11.48 -10.88 0.27
N CYS A 289 12.74 -10.98 -0.15
CA CYS A 289 13.15 -11.97 -1.16
C CYS A 289 12.91 -13.41 -0.68
N THR A 290 13.27 -13.73 0.56
CA THR A 290 13.04 -15.05 1.16
C THR A 290 11.55 -15.36 1.22
N TYR A 291 10.73 -14.38 1.62
CA TYR A 291 9.28 -14.50 1.59
C TYR A 291 8.76 -14.75 0.17
N MET A 292 9.21 -13.99 -0.84
CA MET A 292 8.79 -14.16 -2.24
C MET A 292 9.17 -15.53 -2.80
N VAL A 293 10.40 -15.99 -2.58
CA VAL A 293 10.84 -17.33 -3.00
C VAL A 293 10.00 -18.40 -2.31
N GLY A 294 9.79 -18.26 -0.99
CA GLY A 294 8.91 -19.16 -0.23
C GLY A 294 7.50 -19.20 -0.80
N ARG A 295 6.92 -18.05 -1.20
CA ARG A 295 5.60 -17.99 -1.83
C ARG A 295 5.54 -18.73 -3.16
N VAL A 296 6.58 -18.64 -4.00
CA VAL A 296 6.65 -19.38 -5.26
C VAL A 296 6.74 -20.88 -4.99
N VAL A 297 7.59 -21.30 -4.05
CA VAL A 297 7.72 -22.72 -3.65
C VAL A 297 6.39 -23.26 -3.13
N LEU A 298 5.68 -22.52 -2.28
CA LEU A 298 4.39 -22.93 -1.74
C LEU A 298 3.34 -23.00 -2.85
N LEU A 299 3.27 -22.01 -3.75
CA LEU A 299 2.34 -22.05 -4.89
C LEU A 299 2.58 -23.29 -5.77
N VAL A 300 3.83 -23.56 -6.14
CA VAL A 300 4.20 -24.75 -6.93
C VAL A 300 3.90 -26.03 -6.15
N GLY A 301 4.18 -26.03 -4.84
CA GLY A 301 3.90 -27.13 -3.92
C GLY A 301 2.41 -27.51 -3.90
N THR A 302 1.51 -26.54 -3.89
CA THR A 302 0.06 -26.78 -3.92
C THR A 302 -0.36 -27.58 -5.15
N PHE A 303 0.16 -27.24 -6.33
CA PHE A 303 -0.12 -28.00 -7.55
C PHE A 303 0.63 -29.33 -7.61
N ALA A 304 1.86 -29.36 -7.09
CA ALA A 304 2.66 -30.59 -7.03
C ALA A 304 1.99 -31.65 -6.14
N ALA A 305 1.33 -31.25 -5.06
CA ALA A 305 0.61 -32.14 -4.15
C ALA A 305 -0.50 -32.92 -4.88
N ILE A 306 -1.15 -32.33 -5.90
CA ILE A 306 -2.20 -32.99 -6.69
C ILE A 306 -1.73 -34.30 -7.31
N ARG A 307 -0.44 -34.41 -7.67
CA ARG A 307 0.13 -35.63 -8.27
C ARG A 307 0.24 -36.80 -7.30
N ALA A 308 0.22 -36.55 -5.98
CA ALA A 308 0.35 -37.56 -4.94
C ALA A 308 -0.94 -37.79 -4.14
N MET A 309 -2.06 -37.24 -4.61
CA MET A 309 -3.33 -37.29 -3.90
C MET A 309 -4.09 -38.59 -4.14
N ASP A 310 -4.90 -38.94 -3.12
CA ASP A 310 -5.82 -40.06 -3.19
C ASP A 310 -6.91 -39.78 -4.25
N PRO A 311 -7.25 -40.76 -5.12
CA PRO A 311 -8.36 -40.66 -6.05
C PRO A 311 -9.68 -40.20 -5.42
N ALA A 312 -9.92 -40.50 -4.13
CA ALA A 312 -11.10 -40.06 -3.38
C ALA A 312 -11.29 -38.54 -3.37
N VAL A 313 -10.23 -37.75 -3.58
CA VAL A 313 -10.34 -36.28 -3.66
C VAL A 313 -11.07 -35.83 -4.93
N TYR A 314 -11.12 -36.65 -5.98
CA TYR A 314 -11.87 -36.37 -7.20
C TYR A 314 -13.34 -36.80 -7.09
N GLU A 315 -13.74 -37.46 -6.02
CA GLU A 315 -15.14 -37.82 -5.80
C GLU A 315 -15.95 -36.58 -5.40
N THR A 316 -17.05 -36.35 -6.10
CA THR A 316 -17.94 -35.21 -5.87
C THR A 316 -19.29 -35.71 -5.37
N TYR A 317 -19.85 -35.05 -4.36
CA TYR A 317 -21.18 -35.38 -3.85
C TYR A 317 -22.24 -35.08 -4.91
N ALA A 318 -23.24 -35.96 -5.09
CA ALA A 318 -24.24 -35.87 -6.16
C ALA A 318 -24.93 -34.50 -6.24
N ALA A 319 -25.14 -33.81 -5.11
CA ALA A 319 -25.75 -32.48 -5.09
C ALA A 319 -24.90 -31.37 -5.75
N SER A 320 -23.57 -31.54 -5.79
CA SER A 320 -22.63 -30.59 -6.41
C SER A 320 -22.71 -30.60 -7.94
N THR A 321 -23.12 -31.72 -8.53
CA THR A 321 -23.28 -31.92 -9.99
C THR A 321 -24.44 -31.10 -10.57
N TYR A 322 -25.45 -30.74 -9.78
CA TYR A 322 -26.62 -29.99 -10.28
C TYR A 322 -26.31 -28.51 -10.57
N TRP A 323 -25.22 -27.96 -10.04
CA TRP A 323 -24.90 -26.54 -10.19
C TRP A 323 -24.33 -26.20 -11.59
N LEU A 324 -23.52 -27.09 -12.17
CA LEU A 324 -23.00 -26.95 -13.54
C LEU A 324 -24.10 -26.99 -14.61
N HIS A 325 -25.33 -27.36 -14.25
CA HIS A 325 -26.48 -27.38 -15.16
C HIS A 325 -27.36 -26.12 -15.08
N ILE A 326 -27.05 -25.16 -14.19
CA ILE A 326 -27.86 -23.94 -13.95
C ILE A 326 -27.15 -22.65 -14.44
N MET A 327 -25.83 -22.70 -14.71
CA MET A 327 -25.06 -21.63 -15.37
C MET A 327 -24.91 -21.91 -16.86
#